data_AF-A0AAN5D356-F1
#
_entry.id   AF-A0AAN5D356-F1
#
_cell.length_a   1.000
_cell.length_b   1.000
_cell.length_c   1.000
_cell.angle_alpha   90.00
_cell.angle_beta   90.00
_cell.angle_gamma   90.00
#
_symmetry.space_group_name_H-M   'P 1'
#
loop_
_entity.id
_entity.type
_entity.pdbx_description
1 polymer ?
#
loop_
_entity_poly.entity_id
_entity_poly.type
_entity_poly.pdbx_seq_one_letter_code
_entity_poly.pdbx_strand_id
1 'polypeptide(L)'
;EDVEIKDIAYGEFVNLLKLIHPQFTLITDDSVSHILKLSDRFQMEGVIDQSEHFLQTVSNFYILKKMILANQYHLKKLMNGCLQSIKCVYVLNEITSTREYTTFSNATKAAICDRMKDLILPWNCTTHNPIDRQYAMGHCDCQPVLSGFVI
;
A
#
# COMPACT_ATOMS: atom_id res chain seq x y z
N GLU A 1 -8.45 40.22 4.71
CA GLU A 1 -7.83 39.55 5.85
C GLU A 1 -6.88 38.50 5.30
N ASP A 2 -5.66 38.47 5.81
CA ASP A 2 -4.63 37.51 5.39
C ASP A 2 -4.61 36.31 6.34
N VAL A 3 -4.43 35.11 5.79
CA VAL A 3 -4.35 33.86 6.57
C VAL A 3 -2.93 33.35 6.53
N GLU A 4 -2.27 33.31 7.69
CA GLU A 4 -0.93 32.74 7.83
C GLU A 4 -1.02 31.21 7.95
N ILE A 5 -0.28 30.51 7.09
CA ILE A 5 -0.20 29.04 7.12
C ILE A 5 1.21 28.63 7.57
N LYS A 6 1.30 28.09 8.79
CA LYS A 6 2.56 27.65 9.40
C LYS A 6 2.90 26.20 9.03
N ASP A 7 4.17 25.83 9.09
CA ASP A 7 4.68 24.46 8.94
C ASP A 7 4.43 23.80 7.57
N ILE A 8 4.51 24.58 6.49
CA ILE A 8 4.47 24.08 5.11
C ILE A 8 5.61 24.70 4.32
N ALA A 9 6.37 23.88 3.58
CA ALA A 9 7.34 24.40 2.64
C ALA A 9 6.61 25.03 1.44
N TYR A 10 6.99 26.24 1.05
CA TYR A 10 6.36 26.97 -0.05
C TYR A 10 6.19 26.12 -1.32
N GLY A 11 7.22 25.35 -1.69
CA GLY A 11 7.18 24.46 -2.85
C GLY A 11 6.12 23.36 -2.77
N GLU A 12 5.92 22.75 -1.59
CA GLU A 12 4.90 21.72 -1.39
C GLU A 12 3.49 22.30 -1.50
N PHE A 13 3.28 23.51 -0.96
CA PHE A 13 2.00 24.20 -1.07
C PHE A 13 1.67 24.59 -2.51
N VAL A 14 2.66 25.09 -3.26
CA VAL A 14 2.50 25.40 -4.68
C VAL A 14 2.16 24.14 -5.49
N ASN A 15 2.74 22.99 -5.15
CA ASN A 15 2.38 21.73 -5.81
C ASN A 15 0.92 21.33 -5.56
N LEU A 16 0.43 21.48 -4.32
CA LEU A 16 -0.98 21.26 -3.99
C LEU A 16 -1.91 22.22 -4.76
N LEU A 17 -1.55 23.51 -4.82
CA LEU A 17 -2.32 24.52 -5.55
C LEU A 17 -2.35 24.23 -7.06
N LYS A 18 -1.25 23.76 -7.62
CA LYS A 18 -1.22 23.35 -9.03
C LYS A 18 -2.17 22.19 -9.29
N LEU A 19 -2.20 21.19 -8.41
CA LEU A 19 -3.03 19.99 -8.55
C LEU A 19 -4.54 20.31 -8.58
N ILE A 20 -5.00 21.28 -7.79
CA ILE A 20 -6.41 21.69 -7.79
C ILE A 20 -6.81 22.53 -9.01
N HIS A 21 -5.83 23.06 -9.74
CA HIS A 21 -6.07 23.76 -10.98
C HIS A 21 -6.04 22.76 -12.15
N PRO A 22 -7.10 22.70 -13.00
CA PRO A 22 -7.26 21.68 -14.05
C PRO A 22 -6.12 21.54 -15.07
N GLN A 23 -5.18 22.49 -15.08
CA GLN A 23 -4.13 22.60 -16.08
C GLN A 23 -2.73 22.23 -15.58
N PHE A 24 -2.54 21.95 -14.28
CA PHE A 24 -1.20 21.87 -13.73
C PHE A 24 -0.93 20.63 -12.87
N THR A 25 -0.21 19.71 -13.51
CA THR A 25 0.70 18.71 -12.92
C THR A 25 0.08 17.37 -12.51
N LEU A 26 0.78 16.30 -12.88
CA LEU A 26 0.52 14.94 -12.43
C LEU A 26 1.15 14.72 -11.04
N ILE A 27 0.48 13.92 -10.22
CA ILE A 27 1.06 13.37 -9.00
C ILE A 27 2.26 12.49 -9.40
N THR A 28 3.37 12.63 -8.69
CA THR A 28 4.59 11.83 -8.88
C THR A 28 4.95 11.09 -7.59
N ASP A 29 5.80 10.09 -7.67
CA ASP A 29 6.24 9.33 -6.48
C ASP A 29 6.92 10.25 -5.43
N ASP A 30 7.67 11.25 -5.87
CA ASP A 30 8.26 12.23 -4.95
C ASP A 30 7.24 13.18 -4.34
N SER A 31 6.15 13.49 -5.07
CA SER A 31 5.16 14.47 -4.64
C SER A 31 3.98 13.93 -3.85
N VAL A 32 3.63 12.66 -4.07
CA VAL A 32 2.44 12.05 -3.44
C VAL A 32 2.49 12.07 -1.92
N SER A 33 3.67 11.94 -1.31
CA SER A 33 3.83 11.96 0.15
C SER A 33 3.42 13.30 0.76
N HIS A 34 3.92 14.41 0.20
CA HIS A 34 3.58 15.73 0.71
C HIS A 34 2.19 16.18 0.28
N ILE A 35 1.73 15.79 -0.92
CA ILE A 35 0.35 16.03 -1.36
C ILE A 35 -0.63 15.36 -0.39
N LEU A 36 -0.41 14.09 -0.01
CA LEU A 36 -1.25 13.40 0.98
C LEU A 36 -1.25 14.14 2.33
N LYS A 37 -0.07 14.50 2.85
CA LYS A 37 0.06 15.27 4.10
C LYS A 37 -0.74 16.58 4.07
N LEU A 38 -0.65 17.33 2.98
CA LEU A 38 -1.34 18.60 2.86
C LEU A 38 -2.84 18.42 2.63
N SER A 39 -3.22 17.46 1.79
CA SER A 39 -4.62 17.17 1.50
C SER A 39 -5.38 16.69 2.74
N ASP A 40 -4.74 15.90 3.61
CA ASP A 40 -5.29 15.51 4.91
C ASP A 40 -5.44 16.73 5.83
N ARG A 41 -4.41 17.58 5.92
CA ARG A 41 -4.43 18.82 6.71
C ARG A 41 -5.54 19.79 6.29
N PHE A 42 -5.75 19.95 4.99
CA PHE A 42 -6.76 20.85 4.42
C PHE A 42 -8.10 20.15 4.12
N GLN A 43 -8.25 18.88 4.49
CA GLN A 43 -9.46 18.07 4.28
C GLN A 43 -9.92 18.05 2.81
N MET A 44 -8.96 17.93 1.89
CA MET A 44 -9.20 17.95 0.44
C MET A 44 -9.45 16.53 -0.06
N GLU A 45 -10.64 15.98 0.21
CA GLU A 45 -10.99 14.60 -0.13
C GLU A 45 -10.76 14.25 -1.62
N GLY A 46 -11.08 15.16 -2.54
CA GLY A 46 -10.86 14.92 -3.97
C GLY A 46 -9.38 14.72 -4.34
N VAL A 47 -8.46 15.41 -3.65
CA VAL A 47 -7.00 15.24 -3.84
C VAL A 47 -6.53 13.94 -3.19
N ILE A 48 -7.10 13.56 -2.04
CA ILE A 48 -6.83 12.29 -1.38
C ILE A 48 -7.21 11.12 -2.29
N ASP A 49 -8.41 11.15 -2.86
CA ASP A 49 -8.90 10.13 -3.80
C ASP A 49 -8.02 10.05 -5.07
N GLN A 50 -7.61 11.19 -5.62
CA GLN A 50 -6.72 11.22 -6.79
C GLN A 50 -5.34 10.64 -6.46
N SER A 51 -4.80 10.95 -5.28
CA SER A 51 -3.55 10.40 -4.78
C SER A 51 -3.65 8.90 -4.50
N GLU A 52 -4.77 8.45 -3.94
CA GLU A 52 -5.06 7.03 -3.71
C GLU A 52 -5.07 6.26 -5.03
N HIS A 53 -5.75 6.79 -6.06
CA HIS A 53 -5.78 6.20 -7.39
C HIS A 53 -4.38 6.15 -8.04
N PHE A 54 -3.59 7.22 -7.93
CA PHE A 54 -2.21 7.24 -8.42
C PHE A 54 -1.34 6.16 -7.74
N LEU A 55 -1.46 6.00 -6.41
CA LEU A 55 -0.72 4.99 -5.66
C LEU A 55 -1.09 3.56 -6.08
N GLN A 56 -2.35 3.33 -6.42
CA GLN A 56 -2.80 2.03 -6.92
C GLN A 56 -2.28 1.70 -8.32
N THR A 57 -2.26 2.68 -9.23
CA THR A 57 -2.11 2.43 -10.68
C THR A 57 -0.71 2.70 -11.23
N VAL A 58 -0.08 3.80 -10.82
CA VAL A 58 1.14 4.32 -11.47
C VAL A 58 2.37 4.21 -10.57
N SER A 59 2.20 4.33 -9.25
CA SER A 59 3.35 4.43 -8.35
C SER A 59 4.23 3.16 -8.34
N ASN A 60 5.55 3.37 -8.36
CA ASN A 60 6.56 2.30 -8.34
C ASN A 60 7.00 1.93 -6.92
N PHE A 61 6.18 2.25 -5.91
CA PHE A 61 6.52 1.95 -4.53
C PHE A 61 6.41 0.45 -4.21
N TYR A 62 7.35 -0.02 -3.38
CA TYR A 62 7.24 -1.31 -2.74
C TYR A 62 5.96 -1.39 -1.89
N ILE A 63 5.36 -2.57 -1.83
CA ILE A 63 4.04 -2.80 -1.23
C ILE A 63 3.96 -2.33 0.23
N LEU A 64 5.01 -2.55 1.02
CA LEU A 64 5.07 -2.09 2.41
C LEU A 64 4.94 -0.56 2.50
N LYS A 65 5.60 0.18 1.61
CA LYS A 65 5.52 1.65 1.59
C LYS A 65 4.11 2.13 1.24
N LYS A 66 3.43 1.46 0.30
CA LYS A 66 2.01 1.73 -0.01
C LYS A 66 1.11 1.46 1.19
N MET A 67 1.35 0.36 1.92
CA MET A 67 0.59 0.01 3.12
C MET A 67 0.81 1.00 4.27
N ILE A 68 2.03 1.51 4.45
CA ILE A 68 2.34 2.56 5.44
C ILE A 68 1.55 3.83 5.14
N LEU A 69 1.60 4.32 3.89
CA LEU A 69 0.83 5.50 3.48
C LEU A 69 -0.68 5.26 3.64
N ALA A 70 -1.16 4.08 3.24
CA ALA A 70 -2.56 3.73 3.36
C ALA A 70 -3.04 3.68 4.82
N ASN A 71 -2.23 3.15 5.73
CA ASN A 71 -2.56 3.13 7.15
C ASN A 71 -2.53 4.53 7.77
N GLN A 72 -1.55 5.36 7.40
CA GLN A 72 -1.36 6.71 7.94
C GLN A 72 -2.48 7.67 7.53
N TYR A 73 -2.88 7.64 6.26
CA TYR A 73 -3.89 8.55 5.69
C TYR A 73 -5.26 7.88 5.51
N HIS A 74 -5.49 6.73 6.16
CA HIS A 74 -6.75 5.98 6.13
C HIS A 74 -7.27 5.65 4.70
N LEU A 75 -6.36 5.38 3.76
CA LEU A 75 -6.66 5.06 2.36
C LEU A 75 -7.13 3.60 2.22
N LYS A 76 -8.43 3.37 2.42
CA LYS A 76 -9.02 2.02 2.48
C LYS A 76 -8.91 1.27 1.15
N LYS A 77 -9.10 1.95 0.01
CA LYS A 77 -9.05 1.29 -1.30
C LYS A 77 -7.61 0.86 -1.60
N LEU A 78 -6.63 1.71 -1.29
CA LEU A 78 -5.21 1.37 -1.45
C LEU A 78 -4.80 0.20 -0.55
N MET A 79 -5.22 0.20 0.73
CA MET A 79 -4.92 -0.90 1.65
C MET A 79 -5.48 -2.23 1.13
N ASN A 80 -6.75 -2.25 0.73
CA ASN A 80 -7.39 -3.46 0.20
C ASN A 80 -6.69 -3.96 -1.08
N GLY A 81 -6.34 -3.05 -1.99
CA GLY A 81 -5.59 -3.39 -3.20
C GLY A 81 -4.20 -3.96 -2.90
N CYS A 82 -3.51 -3.44 -1.88
CA CYS A 82 -2.24 -4.00 -1.43
C CYS A 82 -2.43 -5.41 -0.85
N LEU A 83 -3.39 -5.61 0.04
CA LEU A 83 -3.63 -6.95 0.62
C LEU A 83 -3.97 -7.99 -0.45
N GLN A 84 -4.79 -7.62 -1.43
CA GLN A 84 -5.16 -8.51 -2.54
C GLN A 84 -3.99 -8.81 -3.48
N SER A 85 -3.05 -7.89 -3.68
CA SER A 85 -1.87 -8.12 -4.52
C SER A 85 -0.85 -9.05 -3.87
N ILE A 86 -0.89 -9.22 -2.54
CA ILE A 86 -0.07 -10.21 -1.83
C ILE A 86 -0.63 -11.61 -2.10
N LYS A 87 0.16 -12.42 -2.83
CA LYS A 87 -0.19 -13.81 -3.19
C LYS A 87 0.59 -14.86 -2.40
N CYS A 88 1.69 -14.49 -1.78
CA CYS A 88 2.61 -15.41 -1.11
C CYS A 88 2.76 -15.06 0.37
N VAL A 89 2.76 -16.08 1.23
CA VAL A 89 2.95 -15.91 2.70
C VAL A 89 4.33 -15.32 3.02
N TYR A 90 5.35 -15.59 2.19
CA TYR A 90 6.67 -14.98 2.34
C TYR A 90 6.62 -13.45 2.37
N VAL A 91 5.87 -12.83 1.46
CA VAL A 91 5.73 -11.36 1.39
C VAL A 91 5.04 -10.81 2.63
N LEU A 92 4.02 -11.51 3.15
CA LEU A 92 3.40 -11.17 4.44
C LEU A 92 4.41 -11.28 5.58
N ASN A 93 5.22 -12.34 5.59
CA ASN A 93 6.23 -12.55 6.62
C ASN A 93 7.27 -11.43 6.61
N GLU A 94 7.73 -11.00 5.42
CA GLU A 94 8.59 -9.82 5.27
C GLU A 94 7.95 -8.58 5.89
N ILE A 95 6.69 -8.28 5.53
CA ILE A 95 5.94 -7.13 6.08
C ILE A 95 5.81 -7.23 7.61
N THR A 96 5.49 -8.39 8.16
CA THR A 96 5.32 -8.57 9.62
C THR A 96 6.64 -8.54 10.38
N SER A 97 7.76 -8.83 9.70
CA SER A 97 9.10 -8.79 10.29
C SER A 97 9.69 -7.39 10.34
N THR A 98 9.11 -6.43 9.61
CA THR A 98 9.61 -5.06 9.61
C THR A 98 9.17 -4.29 10.86
N ARG A 99 9.92 -3.24 11.23
CA ARG A 99 9.62 -2.44 12.43
C ARG A 99 8.33 -1.65 12.29
N GLU A 100 7.99 -1.28 11.06
CA GLU A 100 6.78 -0.54 10.68
C GLU A 100 5.51 -1.35 10.94
N TYR A 101 5.57 -2.68 11.02
CA TYR A 101 4.41 -3.48 11.41
C TYR A 101 3.86 -3.07 12.78
N THR A 102 4.73 -2.66 13.70
CA THR A 102 4.30 -2.23 15.04
C THR A 102 3.47 -0.94 15.02
N THR A 103 3.73 -0.05 14.05
CA THR A 103 3.04 1.24 13.91
C THR A 103 1.70 1.15 13.20
N PHE A 104 1.39 0.00 12.59
CA PHE A 104 0.07 -0.24 12.01
C PHE A 104 -1.04 -0.24 13.06
N SER A 105 -2.20 0.28 12.64
CA SER A 105 -3.42 0.24 13.45
C SER A 105 -3.87 -1.21 13.68
N ASN A 106 -4.64 -1.44 14.75
CA ASN A 106 -5.19 -2.76 15.04
C ASN A 106 -6.07 -3.28 13.89
N ALA A 107 -6.80 -2.39 13.21
CA ALA A 107 -7.60 -2.74 12.04
C ALA A 107 -6.73 -3.24 10.88
N THR A 108 -5.61 -2.56 10.60
CA THR A 108 -4.67 -2.97 9.56
C THR A 108 -4.00 -4.31 9.91
N LYS A 109 -3.58 -4.49 11.16
CA LYS A 109 -3.01 -5.77 11.64
C LYS A 109 -4.03 -6.91 11.50
N ALA A 110 -5.29 -6.68 11.87
CA ALA A 110 -6.36 -7.65 11.68
C ALA A 110 -6.54 -8.02 10.19
N ALA A 111 -6.56 -7.02 9.29
CA ALA A 111 -6.69 -7.25 7.86
C ALA A 111 -5.51 -8.04 7.26
N ILE A 112 -4.28 -7.80 7.74
CA ILE A 112 -3.10 -8.61 7.39
C ILE A 112 -3.27 -10.05 7.87
N CYS A 113 -3.71 -10.25 9.12
CA CYS A 113 -3.96 -11.58 9.67
C CYS A 113 -5.05 -12.33 8.90
N ASP A 114 -6.13 -11.66 8.51
CA ASP A 114 -7.19 -12.27 7.71
C ASP A 114 -6.67 -12.65 6.33
N ARG A 115 -5.86 -11.78 5.69
CA ARG A 115 -5.20 -12.13 4.44
C ARG A 115 -4.25 -13.32 4.59
N MET A 116 -3.54 -13.42 5.71
CA MET A 116 -2.68 -14.57 6.01
C MET A 116 -3.49 -15.87 6.11
N LYS A 117 -4.65 -15.84 6.78
CA LYS A 117 -5.56 -16.99 6.83
C LYS A 117 -6.03 -17.38 5.43
N ASP A 118 -6.41 -16.42 4.59
CA ASP A 118 -6.87 -16.69 3.22
C ASP A 118 -5.80 -17.36 2.34
N LEU A 119 -4.51 -17.12 2.62
CA LEU A 119 -3.41 -17.76 1.89
C LEU A 119 -3.05 -19.15 2.44
N ILE A 120 -3.34 -19.42 3.72
CA ILE A 120 -3.01 -20.69 4.39
C ILE A 120 -4.17 -21.69 4.32
N LEU A 121 -5.41 -21.23 4.46
CA LEU A 121 -6.62 -22.05 4.46
C LEU A 121 -6.97 -22.78 3.15
N PRO A 122 -6.46 -22.43 1.94
CA PRO A 122 -6.61 -23.26 0.74
C PRO A 122 -6.01 -24.66 0.92
N TRP A 123 -5.15 -24.86 1.92
CA TRP A 123 -4.53 -26.15 2.26
C TRP A 123 -5.34 -27.00 3.23
N ASN A 124 -6.57 -26.61 3.59
CA ASN A 124 -7.40 -27.42 4.49
C ASN A 124 -8.23 -28.47 3.71
N CYS A 125 -7.57 -29.24 2.85
CA CYS A 125 -8.09 -30.51 2.35
C CYS A 125 -7.69 -31.61 3.35
N THR A 126 -8.67 -32.20 4.02
CA THR A 126 -8.55 -33.25 5.07
C THR A 126 -8.04 -34.60 4.58
N THR A 127 -7.17 -34.65 3.56
CA THR A 127 -6.69 -35.92 2.97
C THR A 127 -5.18 -36.16 3.07
N HIS A 128 -4.37 -35.25 3.63
CA HIS A 128 -2.93 -35.51 3.78
C HIS A 128 -2.48 -35.70 5.23
N ASN A 129 -1.65 -36.73 5.41
CA ASN A 129 -1.05 -37.17 6.66
C ASN A 129 -0.19 -36.03 7.26
N PRO A 130 -0.19 -35.81 8.59
CA PRO A 130 0.56 -34.75 9.28
C PRO A 130 2.07 -34.65 8.97
N ILE A 131 2.67 -35.64 8.32
CA ILE A 131 4.09 -35.67 7.93
C ILE A 131 4.38 -34.76 6.71
N ASP A 132 3.39 -34.48 5.85
CA ASP A 132 3.58 -33.65 4.64
C ASP A 132 3.62 -32.13 4.91
N ARG A 133 3.25 -31.69 6.13
CA ARG A 133 3.27 -30.27 6.51
C ARG A 133 4.68 -29.66 6.50
N GLN A 134 5.71 -30.48 6.70
CA GLN A 134 7.09 -29.99 6.78
C GLN A 134 7.69 -29.74 5.39
N TYR A 135 7.15 -30.37 4.33
CA TYR A 135 7.55 -30.15 2.94
C TYR A 135 6.72 -29.08 2.21
N ALA A 136 5.49 -28.78 2.67
CA ALA A 136 4.60 -27.82 2.01
C ALA A 136 5.03 -26.34 2.16
N MET A 137 5.86 -25.99 3.15
CA MET A 137 6.47 -24.65 3.24
C MET A 137 7.58 -24.42 2.20
N GLY A 138 7.95 -25.45 1.41
CA GLY A 138 8.97 -25.39 0.37
C GLY A 138 8.49 -25.03 -1.04
N HIS A 139 7.18 -24.89 -1.29
CA HIS A 139 6.63 -24.57 -2.62
C HIS A 139 5.69 -23.36 -2.56
N CYS A 140 6.23 -22.20 -2.22
CA CYS A 140 5.72 -20.98 -2.82
C CYS A 140 6.46 -20.80 -4.15
N ASP A 141 5.90 -21.28 -5.26
CA ASP A 141 6.32 -20.87 -6.60
C ASP A 141 5.98 -19.38 -6.82
N CYS A 142 6.57 -18.49 -6.03
CA CYS A 142 6.71 -17.09 -6.40
C CYS A 142 7.86 -17.04 -7.42
N GLN A 143 7.64 -17.55 -8.65
CA GLN A 143 8.60 -17.30 -9.72
C GLN A 143 8.71 -15.79 -9.96
N PRO A 144 9.92 -15.25 -10.18
CA PRO A 144 10.08 -13.87 -10.58
C PRO A 144 9.36 -13.65 -11.90
N VAL A 145 8.71 -12.49 -12.03
CA VAL A 145 8.06 -12.05 -13.26
C VAL A 145 9.14 -11.85 -14.33
N LEU A 146 9.55 -12.91 -15.01
CA LEU A 146 10.27 -12.77 -16.28
C LEU A 146 9.21 -12.59 -17.35
N SER A 147 8.95 -11.31 -17.61
CA SER A 147 8.35 -10.81 -18.84
C SER A 147 8.80 -11.66 -20.02
N GLY A 148 7.83 -12.12 -20.79
CA GLY A 148 8.08 -12.93 -21.98
C GLY A 148 9.07 -12.29 -22.94
N PHE A 149 9.82 -13.16 -23.61
CA PHE A 149 10.18 -12.91 -24.99
C PHE A 149 9.95 -14.20 -25.77
N VAL A 150 8.96 -14.08 -26.67
CA VAL A 150 8.67 -14.95 -27.79
C VAL A 150 9.92 -15.08 -28.66
N ILE A 151 10.35 -16.30 -29.01
CA ILE A 151 10.30 -16.90 -30.37
C ILE A 151 10.28 -18.42 -30.22
#